data_AF-A0A1G9Y5K0-F1
#
_entry.id   AF-A0A1G9Y5K0-F1
#
_cell.length_a   1.000
_cell.length_b   1.000
_cell.length_c   1.000
_cell.angle_alpha   90.00
_cell.angle_beta   90.00
_cell.angle_gamma   90.00
#
_symmetry.space_group_name_H-M   'P 1'
#
loop_
_entity.id
_entity.type
_entity.pdbx_description
1 polymer ?
#
loop_
_entity_poly.entity_id
_entity_poly.type
_entity_poly.pdbx_seq_one_letter_code
_entity_poly.pdbx_strand_id
1 'polypeptide(L)'
;MQRTKALLLVVVLLASPVLAGCTDQGDAGMTTDPTDGTPTDAPTTDATPTDDGGDAFSDAEEREIRQSALTALRDVSDVRLEGVLDQTVSTATASQSTSATFTVTIDAEQRRLAVDQSVRTGGRTVNQTTYLLNDSLYVRSPAFERQYGSQWVTQNVADRYDRLWRNRSALQLHTNLLNVTENVSVTGTESVRGEEVYVLSLRPSDAELAELSGVNFRGGEVHRFDATLYVSTETDRVVRSDIHVNETVSIRGQELQQVVDVRREFVAYDQGVDVTLPPEADGAVPIGGNQSVDTAARRVTA
;
A
#
# COMPACT_ATOMS: atom_id res chain seq x y z
N MET A 1 17.76 -16.02 22.97
CA MET A 1 16.68 -16.14 21.97
C MET A 1 15.56 -15.17 22.32
N GLN A 2 15.52 -14.02 21.64
CA GLN A 2 14.33 -13.17 21.55
C GLN A 2 14.53 -12.33 20.29
N ARG A 3 14.00 -12.82 19.16
CA ARG A 3 14.12 -12.13 17.87
C ARG A 3 13.19 -10.92 17.90
N THR A 4 13.77 -9.72 17.95
CA THR A 4 13.05 -8.45 17.86
C THR A 4 12.35 -8.39 16.50
N LYS A 5 11.03 -8.60 16.48
CA LYS A 5 10.20 -8.70 15.28
C LYS A 5 10.04 -7.30 14.65
N ALA A 6 10.61 -7.06 13.46
CA ALA A 6 10.56 -5.78 12.71
C ALA A 6 9.21 -5.53 12.00
N LEU A 7 8.49 -4.47 12.41
CA LEU A 7 7.09 -4.10 12.07
C LEU A 7 6.81 -4.12 10.56
N LEU A 8 5.62 -4.60 10.14
CA LEU A 8 5.11 -4.29 8.80
C LEU A 8 4.92 -2.78 8.77
N LEU A 9 5.58 -2.12 7.83
CA LEU A 9 5.45 -0.69 7.57
C LEU A 9 4.79 -0.55 6.20
N VAL A 10 3.56 -1.05 6.09
CA VAL A 10 2.58 -0.33 5.28
C VAL A 10 2.37 0.95 6.07
N VAL A 11 2.80 2.06 5.50
CA VAL A 11 2.49 3.45 5.89
C VAL A 11 1.36 3.54 6.92
N VAL A 12 1.70 3.44 8.22
CA VAL A 12 1.06 4.01 9.43
C VAL A 12 1.87 3.50 10.64
N LEU A 13 2.92 4.24 11.02
CA LEU A 13 3.56 4.05 12.32
C LEU A 13 2.88 5.01 13.30
N LEU A 14 1.67 4.67 13.74
CA LEU A 14 0.99 5.42 14.80
C LEU A 14 1.09 4.67 16.12
N ALA A 15 1.72 5.37 17.06
CA ALA A 15 1.77 5.04 18.48
C ALA A 15 0.36 4.71 18.99
N SER A 16 0.24 3.58 19.67
CA SER A 16 -0.99 3.09 20.30
C SER A 16 -1.70 4.19 21.12
N PRO A 17 -2.96 4.53 20.83
CA PRO A 17 -3.83 5.05 21.86
C PRO A 17 -4.39 3.87 22.66
N VAL A 18 -4.02 3.83 23.94
CA VAL A 18 -4.73 3.07 24.98
C VAL A 18 -6.22 3.40 24.86
N LEU A 19 -7.06 2.42 24.54
CA LEU A 19 -8.51 2.54 24.60
C LEU A 19 -8.91 2.65 26.07
N ALA A 20 -8.98 3.89 26.55
CA ALA A 20 -9.87 4.25 27.66
C ALA A 20 -11.29 4.36 27.07
N GLY A 21 -12.24 3.65 27.69
CA GLY A 21 -13.59 3.51 27.18
C GLY A 21 -14.41 4.80 27.24
N CYS A 22 -15.47 4.79 26.44
CA CYS A 22 -16.76 5.38 26.75
C CYS A 22 -17.81 4.55 26.02
N THR A 23 -18.54 3.75 26.80
CA THR A 23 -19.87 3.24 26.47
C THR A 23 -20.80 4.41 26.20
N ASP A 24 -21.49 4.42 25.06
CA ASP A 24 -22.86 4.91 25.07
C ASP A 24 -23.73 4.11 24.11
N GLN A 25 -24.91 3.82 24.61
CA GLN A 25 -25.85 2.79 24.20
C GLN A 25 -27.07 3.52 23.63
N GLY A 26 -27.37 3.31 22.35
CA GLY A 26 -28.50 3.93 21.66
C GLY A 26 -29.27 2.91 20.86
N ASP A 27 -30.13 2.17 21.57
CA ASP A 27 -31.15 1.26 21.04
C ASP A 27 -32.30 2.04 20.41
N ALA A 28 -32.76 1.60 19.23
CA ALA A 28 -34.05 1.95 18.67
C ALA A 28 -34.45 0.88 17.64
N GLY A 29 -35.09 -0.18 18.11
CA GLY A 29 -35.92 -1.03 17.27
C GLY A 29 -37.19 -0.32 16.81
N MET A 30 -37.81 -0.78 15.70
CA MET A 30 -39.18 -1.34 15.71
C MET A 30 -39.69 -1.77 14.32
N THR A 31 -40.25 -2.99 14.31
CA THR A 31 -41.48 -3.47 13.64
C THR A 31 -41.61 -3.68 12.13
N THR A 32 -41.96 -4.94 11.86
CA THR A 32 -42.70 -5.58 10.75
C THR A 32 -44.10 -4.99 10.52
N ASP A 33 -44.62 -4.98 9.28
CA ASP A 33 -45.57 -5.99 8.74
C ASP A 33 -46.00 -5.65 7.28
N PRO A 34 -46.78 -6.48 6.55
CA PRO A 34 -46.60 -6.73 5.12
C PRO A 34 -47.72 -6.11 4.27
N THR A 35 -47.60 -6.12 2.94
CA THR A 35 -48.77 -5.95 2.06
C THR A 35 -48.60 -6.76 0.79
N ASP A 36 -49.46 -7.76 0.66
CA ASP A 36 -49.79 -8.53 -0.55
C ASP A 36 -50.47 -7.64 -1.60
N GLY A 37 -50.18 -7.91 -2.87
CA GLY A 37 -50.94 -7.36 -4.00
C GLY A 37 -50.31 -7.67 -5.36
N THR A 38 -50.57 -8.86 -5.90
CA THR A 38 -50.44 -9.22 -7.33
C THR A 38 -51.85 -9.38 -7.92
N PRO A 39 -52.10 -9.44 -9.25
CA PRO A 39 -51.24 -9.15 -10.43
C PRO A 39 -51.92 -8.22 -11.48
N THR A 40 -51.17 -7.72 -12.45
CA THR A 40 -51.72 -7.25 -13.75
C THR A 40 -50.75 -7.59 -14.87
N ASP A 41 -51.26 -8.33 -15.86
CA ASP A 41 -50.54 -8.90 -16.99
C ASP A 41 -50.25 -7.91 -18.13
N ALA A 42 -49.11 -8.19 -18.78
CA ALA A 42 -48.75 -8.00 -20.20
C ALA A 42 -48.37 -6.58 -20.71
N PRO A 43 -47.46 -6.45 -21.72
CA PRO A 43 -47.01 -7.50 -22.64
C PRO A 43 -45.50 -7.78 -22.64
N THR A 44 -45.21 -9.05 -22.95
CA THR A 44 -43.93 -9.60 -23.36
C THR A 44 -43.36 -8.81 -24.53
N THR A 45 -42.25 -8.12 -24.30
CA THR A 45 -41.35 -7.71 -25.39
C THR A 45 -40.18 -8.67 -25.34
N ASP A 46 -40.14 -9.57 -26.33
CA ASP A 46 -38.94 -10.33 -26.69
C ASP A 46 -37.84 -9.33 -27.07
N ALA A 47 -37.10 -8.87 -26.07
CA ALA A 47 -35.76 -8.36 -26.27
C ALA A 47 -34.85 -9.59 -26.22
N THR A 48 -34.50 -10.07 -27.41
CA THR A 48 -33.31 -10.89 -27.62
C THR A 48 -32.16 -10.27 -26.80
N PRO A 49 -31.35 -11.05 -26.05
CA PRO A 49 -30.16 -10.49 -25.46
C PRO A 49 -29.32 -9.97 -26.62
N THR A 50 -29.16 -8.65 -26.72
CA THR A 50 -28.02 -8.09 -27.40
C THR A 50 -26.84 -8.52 -26.54
N ASP A 51 -26.26 -9.63 -26.95
CA ASP A 51 -24.89 -10.01 -26.69
C ASP A 51 -24.04 -8.83 -27.16
N ASP A 52 -23.82 -7.85 -26.27
CA ASP A 52 -22.70 -6.92 -26.38
C ASP A 52 -21.46 -7.78 -26.14
N GLY A 53 -21.08 -8.51 -27.19
CA GLY A 53 -19.86 -9.26 -27.32
C GLY A 53 -18.69 -8.29 -27.26
N GLY A 54 -18.30 -7.91 -26.05
CA GLY A 54 -16.89 -7.71 -25.77
C GLY A 54 -16.26 -9.08 -25.95
N ASP A 55 -15.58 -9.30 -27.08
CA ASP A 55 -14.81 -10.50 -27.32
C ASP A 55 -13.97 -10.78 -26.07
N ALA A 56 -14.27 -11.87 -25.37
CA ALA A 56 -13.52 -12.27 -24.21
C ALA A 56 -12.06 -12.47 -24.66
N PHE A 57 -11.12 -11.84 -23.95
CA PHE A 57 -9.70 -11.99 -24.22
C PHE A 57 -9.32 -13.47 -24.20
N SER A 58 -8.58 -13.92 -25.21
CA SER A 58 -8.02 -15.26 -25.23
C SER A 58 -6.87 -15.38 -24.22
N ASP A 59 -6.62 -16.60 -23.72
CA ASP A 59 -5.47 -16.90 -22.84
C ASP A 59 -4.11 -16.45 -23.42
N ALA A 60 -4.00 -16.35 -24.75
CA ALA A 60 -2.80 -15.88 -25.43
C ALA A 60 -2.65 -14.36 -25.28
N GLU A 61 -3.72 -13.61 -25.52
CA GLU A 61 -3.78 -12.15 -25.37
C GLU A 61 -3.57 -11.72 -23.92
N GLU A 62 -4.23 -12.39 -22.97
CA GLU A 62 -4.04 -12.09 -21.54
C GLU A 62 -2.59 -12.28 -21.11
N ARG A 63 -1.94 -13.34 -21.60
CA ARG A 63 -0.53 -13.64 -21.31
C ARG A 63 0.40 -12.61 -21.94
N GLU A 64 0.09 -12.13 -23.15
CA GLU A 64 0.83 -11.06 -23.81
C GLU A 64 0.71 -9.74 -23.04
N ILE A 65 -0.52 -9.29 -22.73
CA ILE A 65 -0.78 -8.07 -21.95
C ILE A 65 -0.03 -8.11 -20.61
N ARG A 66 -0.13 -9.24 -19.88
CA ARG A 66 0.59 -9.43 -18.62
C ARG A 66 2.11 -9.31 -18.80
N GLN A 67 2.66 -9.91 -19.84
CA GLN A 67 4.10 -9.92 -20.09
C GLN A 67 4.62 -8.54 -20.51
N SER A 68 3.85 -7.81 -21.32
CA SER A 68 4.16 -6.42 -21.69
C SER A 68 4.13 -5.52 -20.46
N ALA A 69 3.09 -5.62 -19.62
CA ALA A 69 3.00 -4.86 -18.37
C ALA A 69 4.17 -5.15 -17.42
N LEU A 70 4.54 -6.43 -17.27
CA LEU A 70 5.69 -6.85 -16.46
C LEU A 70 7.01 -6.28 -16.99
N THR A 71 7.17 -6.24 -18.31
CA THR A 71 8.37 -5.69 -18.97
C THR A 71 8.41 -4.17 -18.77
N ALA A 72 7.31 -3.47 -19.04
CA ALA A 72 7.20 -2.04 -18.84
C ALA A 72 7.53 -1.62 -17.40
N LEU A 73 7.08 -2.37 -16.39
CA LEU A 73 7.42 -2.11 -14.98
C LEU A 73 8.90 -2.30 -14.65
N ARG A 74 9.60 -3.22 -15.33
CA ARG A 74 11.03 -3.51 -15.11
C ARG A 74 11.94 -2.47 -15.73
N ASP A 75 11.48 -1.84 -16.82
CA ASP A 75 12.24 -0.87 -17.61
C ASP A 75 12.09 0.58 -17.10
N VAL A 76 11.35 0.80 -16.01
CA VAL A 76 11.17 2.12 -15.39
C VAL A 76 12.45 2.56 -14.69
N SER A 77 12.95 3.74 -15.05
CA SER A 77 14.07 4.40 -14.36
C SER A 77 13.60 5.13 -13.10
N ASP A 78 12.51 5.88 -13.20
CA ASP A 78 11.92 6.61 -12.09
C ASP A 78 10.39 6.69 -12.17
N VAL A 79 9.73 6.81 -11.02
CA VAL A 79 8.28 6.93 -10.97
C VAL A 79 7.81 7.75 -9.78
N ARG A 80 6.78 8.55 -10.01
CA ARG A 80 5.98 9.20 -8.97
C ARG A 80 4.58 8.61 -8.98
N LEU A 81 4.08 8.27 -7.80
CA LEU A 81 2.72 7.83 -7.60
C LEU A 81 2.10 8.52 -6.38
N GLU A 82 0.78 8.62 -6.41
CA GLU A 82 -0.04 9.18 -5.35
C GLU A 82 -1.11 8.16 -4.98
N GLY A 83 -1.56 8.18 -3.74
CA GLY A 83 -2.52 7.18 -3.32
C GLY A 83 -3.23 7.47 -2.03
N VAL A 84 -4.23 6.65 -1.79
CA VAL A 84 -5.02 6.61 -0.57
C VAL A 84 -5.00 5.20 -0.02
N LEU A 85 -4.98 5.10 1.30
CA LEU A 85 -5.07 3.86 2.03
C LEU A 85 -6.15 4.01 3.08
N ASP A 86 -7.08 3.07 3.12
CA ASP A 86 -8.06 2.94 4.18
C ASP A 86 -7.84 1.60 4.86
N GLN A 87 -7.69 1.63 6.18
CA GLN A 87 -7.45 0.46 7.00
C GLN A 87 -8.49 0.42 8.11
N THR A 88 -9.16 -0.71 8.27
CA THR A 88 -10.04 -0.97 9.41
C THR A 88 -9.49 -2.16 10.19
N VAL A 89 -9.26 -1.96 11.48
CA VAL A 89 -8.87 -3.02 12.42
C VAL A 89 -10.02 -3.23 13.39
N SER A 90 -10.48 -4.47 13.51
CA SER A 90 -11.63 -4.85 14.33
C SER A 90 -11.27 -5.97 15.31
N THR A 91 -11.74 -5.83 16.54
CA THR A 91 -11.84 -6.91 17.54
C THR A 91 -13.28 -7.42 17.57
N ALA A 92 -13.57 -8.38 18.44
CA ALA A 92 -14.95 -8.78 18.75
C ALA A 92 -15.82 -7.65 19.35
N THR A 93 -15.23 -6.57 19.87
CA THR A 93 -15.94 -5.55 20.66
C THR A 93 -15.76 -4.12 20.19
N ALA A 94 -14.82 -3.85 19.27
CA ALA A 94 -14.54 -2.51 18.78
C ALA A 94 -13.93 -2.56 17.38
N SER A 95 -14.14 -1.51 16.59
CA SER A 95 -13.44 -1.27 15.34
C SER A 95 -12.76 0.10 15.36
N GLN A 96 -11.64 0.19 14.68
CA GLN A 96 -10.89 1.41 14.51
C GLN A 96 -10.47 1.53 13.05
N SER A 97 -10.90 2.61 12.42
CA SER A 97 -10.48 2.95 11.06
C SER A 97 -9.37 3.99 11.07
N THR A 98 -8.47 3.84 10.10
CA THR A 98 -7.36 4.73 9.82
C THR A 98 -7.34 4.98 8.33
N SER A 99 -7.22 6.25 7.93
CA SER A 99 -7.01 6.60 6.53
C SER A 99 -5.68 7.29 6.35
N ALA A 100 -5.05 7.12 5.20
CA ALA A 100 -3.81 7.79 4.85
C ALA A 100 -3.86 8.27 3.41
N THR A 101 -3.27 9.44 3.16
CA THR A 101 -2.90 9.89 1.82
C THR A 101 -1.38 9.81 1.72
N PHE A 102 -0.86 9.43 0.56
CA PHE A 102 0.58 9.33 0.36
C PHE A 102 1.02 9.69 -1.04
N THR A 103 2.26 10.14 -1.13
CA THR A 103 3.02 10.30 -2.37
C THR A 103 4.27 9.46 -2.24
N VAL A 104 4.57 8.65 -3.24
CA VAL A 104 5.83 7.92 -3.34
C VAL A 104 6.58 8.40 -4.57
N THR A 105 7.87 8.66 -4.39
CA THR A 105 8.81 8.92 -5.47
C THR A 105 9.90 7.85 -5.41
N ILE A 106 10.17 7.21 -6.53
CA ILE A 106 11.10 6.09 -6.64
C ILE A 106 12.09 6.41 -7.75
N ASP A 107 13.37 6.35 -7.41
CA ASP A 107 14.49 6.28 -8.35
C ASP A 107 14.95 4.81 -8.34
N ALA A 108 14.55 4.07 -9.38
CA ALA A 108 14.78 2.64 -9.46
C ALA A 108 16.25 2.32 -9.76
N GLU A 109 16.92 3.16 -10.56
CA GLU A 109 18.32 2.99 -10.95
C GLU A 109 19.26 3.06 -9.74
N GLN A 110 19.05 4.04 -8.86
CA GLN A 110 19.83 4.20 -7.63
C GLN A 110 19.24 3.43 -6.44
N ARG A 111 18.09 2.79 -6.61
CA ARG A 111 17.31 2.11 -5.58
C ARG A 111 17.02 3.02 -4.38
N ARG A 112 16.52 4.23 -4.66
CA ARG A 112 16.14 5.24 -3.67
C ARG A 112 14.64 5.49 -3.71
N LEU A 113 14.04 5.77 -2.56
CA LEU A 113 12.64 6.20 -2.52
C LEU A 113 12.38 7.21 -1.42
N ALA A 114 11.41 8.08 -1.69
CA ALA A 114 10.82 9.01 -0.74
C ALA A 114 9.32 8.71 -0.63
N VAL A 115 8.80 8.75 0.59
CA VAL A 115 7.38 8.58 0.89
C VAL A 115 6.95 9.72 1.79
N ASP A 116 6.07 10.57 1.27
CA ASP A 116 5.33 11.54 2.07
C ASP A 116 3.96 10.96 2.38
N GLN A 117 3.55 11.00 3.64
CA GLN A 117 2.27 10.46 4.06
C GLN A 117 1.61 11.34 5.12
N SER A 118 0.28 11.45 5.03
CA SER A 118 -0.56 12.05 6.05
C SER A 118 -1.56 11.01 6.52
N VAL A 119 -1.46 10.61 7.79
CA VAL A 119 -2.28 9.56 8.39
C VAL A 119 -3.27 10.15 9.36
N ARG A 120 -4.54 9.76 9.25
CA ARG A 120 -5.63 10.17 10.12
C ARG A 120 -6.19 8.99 10.90
N THR A 121 -6.16 9.10 12.22
CA THR A 121 -6.68 8.08 13.14
C THR A 121 -7.28 8.77 14.37
N GLY A 122 -8.51 8.39 14.77
CA GLY A 122 -9.14 8.92 15.98
C GLY A 122 -9.24 10.45 16.00
N GLY A 123 -9.53 11.07 14.85
CA GLY A 123 -9.63 12.53 14.70
C GLY A 123 -8.29 13.29 14.68
N ARG A 124 -7.16 12.61 14.87
CA ARG A 124 -5.81 13.21 14.81
C ARG A 124 -5.18 12.92 13.47
N THR A 125 -4.45 13.90 12.93
CA THR A 125 -3.65 13.74 11.71
C THR A 125 -2.18 13.85 12.05
N VAL A 126 -1.38 12.93 11.53
CA VAL A 126 0.08 12.90 11.67
C VAL A 126 0.71 12.83 10.29
N ASN A 127 1.59 13.78 10.02
CA ASN A 127 2.40 13.79 8.80
C ASN A 127 3.74 13.12 9.08
N GLN A 128 4.19 12.32 8.13
CA GLN A 128 5.49 11.67 8.16
C GLN A 128 6.11 11.70 6.77
N THR A 129 7.43 11.90 6.71
CA THR A 129 8.20 11.69 5.49
C THR A 129 9.23 10.60 5.74
N THR A 130 9.43 9.70 4.78
CA THR A 130 10.39 8.60 4.88
C THR A 130 11.29 8.60 3.65
N TYR A 131 12.59 8.47 3.86
CA TYR A 131 13.55 8.25 2.78
C TYR A 131 14.29 6.93 3.00
N LEU A 132 14.47 6.17 1.94
CA LEU A 132 15.37 5.01 1.89
C LEU A 132 16.41 5.29 0.81
N LEU A 133 17.64 5.56 1.21
CA LEU A 133 18.77 5.84 0.34
C LEU A 133 20.09 5.62 1.09
N ASN A 134 21.14 5.22 0.37
CA ASN A 134 22.50 5.05 0.89
C ASN A 134 22.55 4.20 2.18
N ASP A 135 22.01 2.98 2.12
CA ASP A 135 21.95 2.03 3.24
C ASP A 135 21.23 2.52 4.51
N SER A 136 20.50 3.62 4.40
CA SER A 136 19.93 4.33 5.53
C SER A 136 18.43 4.58 5.34
N LEU A 137 17.70 4.52 6.45
CA LEU A 137 16.29 4.86 6.54
C LEU A 137 16.17 6.15 7.35
N TYR A 138 15.73 7.23 6.71
CA TYR A 138 15.43 8.49 7.37
C TYR A 138 13.92 8.62 7.56
N VAL A 139 13.51 9.11 8.72
CA VAL A 139 12.10 9.37 9.00
C VAL A 139 11.97 10.75 9.63
N ARG A 140 11.08 11.56 9.08
CA ARG A 140 10.69 12.84 9.64
C ARG A 140 9.32 12.75 10.28
N SER A 141 9.18 13.22 11.52
CA SER A 141 7.89 13.46 12.15
C SER A 141 7.99 14.61 13.16
N PRO A 142 7.01 15.54 13.20
CA PRO A 142 6.96 16.55 14.25
C PRO A 142 6.94 15.98 15.68
N ALA A 143 6.47 14.74 15.83
CA ALA A 143 6.42 14.06 17.13
C ALA A 143 7.80 13.74 17.70
N PHE A 144 8.83 13.60 16.84
CA PHE A 144 10.19 13.25 17.24
C PHE A 144 10.91 14.36 17.98
N GLU A 145 10.52 15.63 17.76
CA GLU A 145 11.14 16.78 18.38
C GLU A 145 11.23 16.65 19.91
N ARG A 146 10.13 16.23 20.55
CA ARG A 146 10.06 16.09 22.01
C ARG A 146 10.92 14.95 22.56
N GLN A 147 11.14 13.91 21.76
CA GLN A 147 11.81 12.69 22.20
C GLN A 147 13.30 12.70 21.88
N TYR A 148 13.67 13.23 20.72
CA TYR A 148 15.01 13.16 20.17
C TYR A 148 15.67 14.53 20.00
N GLY A 149 14.94 15.64 20.21
CA GLY A 149 15.44 16.99 19.96
C GLY A 149 15.60 17.34 18.47
N SER A 150 14.99 16.54 17.60
CA SER A 150 14.97 16.72 16.15
C SER A 150 13.71 16.09 15.58
N GLN A 151 13.16 16.67 14.52
CA GLN A 151 12.09 16.07 13.73
C GLN A 151 12.60 14.90 12.88
N TRP A 152 13.91 14.78 12.69
CA TRP A 152 14.55 13.78 11.84
C TRP A 152 15.27 12.73 12.67
N VAL A 153 14.98 11.48 12.36
CA VAL A 153 15.72 10.34 12.87
C VAL A 153 16.26 9.53 11.70
N THR A 154 17.38 8.85 11.92
CA THR A 154 18.02 7.99 10.93
C THR A 154 18.31 6.62 11.51
N GLN A 155 18.33 5.60 10.67
CA GLN A 155 18.73 4.26 11.03
C GLN A 155 19.57 3.66 9.92
N ASN A 156 20.73 3.10 10.28
CA ASN A 156 21.47 2.24 9.36
C ASN A 156 20.68 0.94 9.16
N VAL A 157 20.41 0.62 7.90
CA VAL A 157 19.63 -0.55 7.50
C VAL A 157 20.36 -1.37 6.44
N ALA A 158 21.68 -1.24 6.29
CA ALA A 158 22.48 -1.95 5.30
C ALA A 158 22.14 -3.46 5.24
N ASP A 159 22.16 -4.13 6.41
CA ASP A 159 21.87 -5.57 6.55
C ASP A 159 20.46 -5.99 6.08
N ARG A 160 19.54 -5.04 5.91
CA ARG A 160 18.15 -5.29 5.50
C ARG A 160 17.68 -4.37 4.39
N TYR A 161 18.59 -3.68 3.70
CA TYR A 161 18.26 -2.67 2.71
C TYR A 161 17.45 -3.28 1.57
N ASP A 162 17.94 -4.40 1.04
CA ASP A 162 17.27 -5.13 -0.04
C ASP A 162 15.83 -5.53 0.29
N ARG A 163 15.62 -5.99 1.53
CA ARG A 163 14.28 -6.31 2.01
C ARG A 163 13.44 -5.04 2.07
N LEU A 164 13.93 -3.96 2.69
CA LEU A 164 13.16 -2.71 2.76
C LEU A 164 12.83 -2.15 1.37
N TRP A 165 13.75 -2.22 0.42
CA TRP A 165 13.54 -1.84 -0.97
C TRP A 165 12.39 -2.63 -1.60
N ARG A 166 12.46 -3.97 -1.56
CA ARG A 166 11.40 -4.83 -2.13
C ARG A 166 10.05 -4.61 -1.46
N ASN A 167 10.02 -4.39 -0.15
CA ASN A 167 8.78 -4.20 0.61
C ASN A 167 8.12 -2.82 0.39
N ARG A 168 8.91 -1.78 0.08
CA ARG A 168 8.43 -0.40 0.05
C ARG A 168 8.31 0.17 -1.36
N SER A 169 9.08 -0.36 -2.31
CA SER A 169 8.99 0.04 -3.69
C SER A 169 7.69 -0.50 -4.28
N ALA A 170 6.79 0.42 -4.66
CA ALA A 170 5.57 0.04 -5.36
C ALA A 170 5.91 -0.64 -6.70
N LEU A 171 6.98 -0.24 -7.39
CA LEU A 171 7.42 -0.96 -8.60
C LEU A 171 7.70 -2.43 -8.29
N GLN A 172 8.51 -2.71 -7.26
CA GLN A 172 8.83 -4.09 -6.87
C GLN A 172 7.59 -4.87 -6.46
N LEU A 173 6.64 -4.25 -5.75
CA LEU A 173 5.37 -4.89 -5.41
C LEU A 173 4.62 -5.35 -6.65
N HIS A 174 4.40 -4.45 -7.63
CA HIS A 174 3.61 -4.76 -8.82
C HIS A 174 4.34 -5.73 -9.77
N THR A 175 5.66 -5.56 -9.94
CA THR A 175 6.49 -6.52 -10.67
C THR A 175 6.39 -7.91 -10.06
N ASN A 176 6.48 -8.03 -8.73
CA ASN A 176 6.37 -9.32 -8.06
C ASN A 176 4.96 -9.90 -8.18
N LEU A 177 3.90 -9.09 -7.98
CA LEU A 177 2.51 -9.52 -8.13
C LEU A 177 2.24 -10.12 -9.50
N LEU A 178 2.61 -9.43 -10.58
CA LEU A 178 2.43 -9.93 -11.95
C LEU A 178 3.28 -11.16 -12.26
N ASN A 179 4.43 -11.30 -11.58
CA ASN A 179 5.36 -12.40 -11.82
C ASN A 179 4.96 -13.69 -11.09
N VAL A 180 4.39 -13.59 -9.88
CA VAL A 180 4.04 -14.78 -9.07
C VAL A 180 2.58 -15.20 -9.20
N THR A 181 1.68 -14.30 -9.60
CA THR A 181 0.26 -14.64 -9.70
C THR A 181 -0.03 -15.42 -10.97
N GLU A 182 -0.44 -16.67 -10.85
CA GLU A 182 -0.89 -17.52 -11.95
C GLU A 182 -2.28 -17.11 -12.42
N ASN A 183 -3.18 -16.84 -11.48
CA ASN A 183 -4.58 -16.44 -11.75
C ASN A 183 -4.68 -14.93 -12.02
N VAL A 184 -4.28 -14.55 -13.23
CA VAL A 184 -4.46 -13.22 -13.80
C VAL A 184 -5.47 -13.32 -14.94
N SER A 185 -6.49 -12.47 -14.94
CA SER A 185 -7.44 -12.35 -16.04
C SER A 185 -7.62 -10.90 -16.48
N VAL A 186 -7.86 -10.69 -17.77
CA VAL A 186 -8.21 -9.37 -18.32
C VAL A 186 -9.72 -9.27 -18.35
N THR A 187 -10.25 -8.43 -17.46
CA THR A 187 -11.70 -8.29 -17.25
C THR A 187 -12.39 -7.38 -18.25
N GLY A 188 -11.63 -6.64 -19.05
CA GLY A 188 -12.14 -5.68 -20.02
C GLY A 188 -11.16 -4.54 -20.28
N THR A 189 -11.64 -3.54 -21.01
CA THR A 189 -11.01 -2.23 -21.13
C THR A 189 -11.85 -1.15 -20.43
N GLU A 190 -11.19 -0.13 -19.90
CA GLU A 190 -11.82 1.05 -19.28
C GLU A 190 -11.10 2.32 -19.77
N SER A 191 -11.70 3.49 -19.57
CA SER A 191 -10.98 4.76 -19.68
C SER A 191 -10.62 5.31 -18.30
N VAL A 192 -9.33 5.48 -18.03
CA VAL A 192 -8.82 6.11 -16.81
C VAL A 192 -8.18 7.44 -17.20
N ARG A 193 -8.75 8.56 -16.74
CA ARG A 193 -8.27 9.92 -17.05
C ARG A 193 -8.17 10.24 -18.56
N GLY A 194 -9.01 9.59 -19.38
CA GLY A 194 -9.00 9.77 -20.83
C GLY A 194 -8.03 8.85 -21.58
N GLU A 195 -7.29 8.00 -20.87
CA GLU A 195 -6.44 6.96 -21.44
C GLU A 195 -7.18 5.62 -21.43
N GLU A 196 -7.12 4.87 -22.53
CA GLU A 196 -7.68 3.52 -22.59
C GLU A 196 -6.73 2.53 -21.89
N VAL A 197 -7.30 1.67 -21.04
CA VAL A 197 -6.54 0.73 -20.23
C VAL A 197 -7.13 -0.67 -20.29
N TYR A 198 -6.27 -1.69 -20.25
CA TYR A 198 -6.66 -3.05 -19.86
C TYR A 198 -6.87 -3.13 -18.35
N VAL A 199 -7.91 -3.83 -17.92
CA VAL A 199 -8.21 -4.05 -16.50
C VAL A 199 -7.83 -5.48 -16.11
N LEU A 200 -6.69 -5.64 -15.44
CA LEU A 200 -6.16 -6.92 -15.01
C LEU A 200 -6.62 -7.21 -13.58
N SER A 201 -7.31 -8.34 -13.37
CA SER A 201 -7.65 -8.86 -12.06
C SER A 201 -6.64 -9.92 -11.63
N LEU A 202 -5.99 -9.72 -10.49
CA LEU A 202 -4.99 -10.62 -9.92
C LEU A 202 -5.51 -11.17 -8.59
N ARG A 203 -5.53 -12.50 -8.48
CA ARG A 203 -5.93 -13.22 -7.26
C ARG A 203 -4.88 -14.25 -6.86
N PRO A 204 -3.75 -13.83 -6.28
CA PRO A 204 -2.74 -14.75 -5.79
C PRO A 204 -3.31 -15.62 -4.66
N SER A 205 -2.98 -16.90 -4.71
CA SER A 205 -3.14 -17.88 -3.65
C SER A 205 -2.20 -17.60 -2.47
N ASP A 206 -2.48 -18.21 -1.33
CA ASP A 206 -1.64 -18.09 -0.12
C ASP A 206 -0.18 -18.52 -0.38
N ALA A 207 0.03 -19.51 -1.26
CA ALA A 207 1.36 -19.96 -1.65
C ALA A 207 2.12 -18.88 -2.43
N GLU A 208 1.48 -18.26 -3.42
CA GLU A 208 2.06 -17.18 -4.24
C GLU A 208 2.28 -15.91 -3.39
N LEU A 209 1.37 -15.61 -2.47
CA LEU A 209 1.54 -14.53 -1.49
C LEU A 209 2.74 -14.77 -0.57
N ALA A 210 3.02 -16.01 -0.19
CA ALA A 210 4.21 -16.35 0.59
C ALA A 210 5.51 -16.13 -0.20
N GLU A 211 5.46 -16.19 -1.53
CA GLU A 211 6.58 -15.90 -2.43
C GLU A 211 6.79 -14.40 -2.66
N LEU A 212 5.77 -13.56 -2.42
CA LEU A 212 5.91 -12.10 -2.47
C LEU A 212 6.87 -11.63 -1.39
N SER A 213 8.15 -11.57 -1.74
CA SER A 213 9.22 -11.14 -0.87
C SER A 213 9.02 -9.68 -0.48
N GLY A 214 8.34 -9.47 0.64
CA GLY A 214 8.13 -8.16 1.22
C GLY A 214 6.73 -7.81 1.66
N VAL A 215 5.76 -8.61 1.25
CA VAL A 215 4.46 -8.65 1.90
C VAL A 215 4.56 -9.66 3.05
N ASN A 216 5.17 -9.24 4.16
CA ASN A 216 5.27 -10.09 5.35
C ASN A 216 4.00 -9.93 6.18
N PHE A 217 2.93 -10.64 5.82
CA PHE A 217 1.78 -10.82 6.71
C PHE A 217 2.29 -11.51 7.98
N ARG A 218 2.34 -10.76 9.09
CA ARG A 218 3.19 -11.11 10.25
C ARG A 218 2.55 -12.21 11.09
N GLY A 219 2.62 -13.46 10.65
CA GLY A 219 1.93 -14.56 11.34
C GLY A 219 0.43 -14.33 11.46
N GLY A 220 -0.11 -13.54 10.53
CA GLY A 220 -1.53 -13.39 10.31
C GLY A 220 -1.95 -14.31 9.17
N GLU A 221 -3.17 -14.81 9.24
CA GLU A 221 -3.79 -15.59 8.18
C GLU A 221 -4.43 -14.61 7.20
N VAL A 222 -3.95 -14.58 5.96
CA VAL A 222 -4.58 -13.81 4.90
C VAL A 222 -5.79 -14.59 4.44
N HIS A 223 -6.97 -14.03 4.60
CA HIS A 223 -8.21 -14.65 4.13
C HIS A 223 -8.48 -14.32 2.68
N ARG A 224 -8.03 -13.13 2.25
CA ARG A 224 -8.29 -12.64 0.91
C ARG A 224 -7.28 -11.58 0.49
N PHE A 225 -6.79 -11.70 -0.74
CA PHE A 225 -6.01 -10.68 -1.42
C PHE A 225 -6.53 -10.56 -2.85
N ASP A 226 -7.04 -9.38 -3.20
CA ASP A 226 -7.37 -9.03 -4.57
C ASP A 226 -6.56 -7.82 -5.00
N ALA A 227 -6.04 -7.84 -6.21
CA ALA A 227 -5.45 -6.67 -6.84
C ALA A 227 -6.06 -6.45 -8.23
N THR A 228 -6.29 -5.19 -8.57
CA THR A 228 -6.70 -4.76 -9.90
C THR A 228 -5.66 -3.78 -10.43
N LEU A 229 -5.04 -4.10 -11.57
CA LEU A 229 -4.10 -3.22 -12.24
C LEU A 229 -4.73 -2.69 -13.51
N TYR A 230 -4.58 -1.39 -13.74
CA TYR A 230 -5.05 -0.71 -14.94
C TYR A 230 -3.81 -0.40 -15.78
N VAL A 231 -3.70 -1.05 -16.93
CA VAL A 231 -2.51 -1.03 -17.78
C VAL A 231 -2.85 -0.28 -19.06
N SER A 232 -2.11 0.79 -19.35
CA SER A 232 -2.20 1.56 -20.60
C SER A 232 -2.17 0.65 -21.82
N THR A 233 -3.12 0.79 -22.75
CA THR A 233 -3.09 0.05 -24.02
C THR A 233 -2.03 0.59 -24.99
N GLU A 234 -1.53 1.80 -24.77
CA GLU A 234 -0.52 2.46 -25.61
C GLU A 234 0.91 2.22 -25.14
N THR A 235 1.13 2.20 -23.82
CA THR A 235 2.48 2.17 -23.23
C THR A 235 2.78 0.92 -22.42
N ASP A 236 1.79 0.06 -22.21
CA ASP A 236 1.85 -1.10 -21.31
C ASP A 236 2.17 -0.74 -19.85
N ARG A 237 2.16 0.54 -19.47
CA ARG A 237 2.46 0.99 -18.11
C ARG A 237 1.24 0.88 -17.22
N VAL A 238 1.45 0.54 -15.95
CA VAL A 238 0.39 0.58 -14.94
C VAL A 238 0.06 2.03 -14.63
N VAL A 239 -1.17 2.48 -14.88
CA VAL A 239 -1.59 3.87 -14.59
C VAL A 239 -2.32 3.98 -13.26
N ARG A 240 -2.97 2.88 -12.82
CA ARG A 240 -3.68 2.77 -11.53
C ARG A 240 -3.52 1.36 -10.97
N SER A 241 -3.54 1.25 -9.64
CA SER A 241 -3.66 -0.03 -8.94
C SER A 241 -4.64 0.10 -7.78
N ASP A 242 -5.56 -0.85 -7.66
CA ASP A 242 -6.38 -1.04 -6.48
C ASP A 242 -6.00 -2.37 -5.81
N ILE A 243 -5.79 -2.38 -4.50
CA ILE A 243 -5.45 -3.59 -3.72
C ILE A 243 -6.38 -3.68 -2.53
N HIS A 244 -7.02 -4.83 -2.36
CA HIS A 244 -7.84 -5.16 -1.20
C HIS A 244 -7.22 -6.35 -0.46
N VAL A 245 -7.02 -6.20 0.84
CA VAL A 245 -6.48 -7.24 1.72
C VAL A 245 -7.41 -7.44 2.90
N ASN A 246 -7.74 -8.68 3.20
CA ASN A 246 -8.40 -9.08 4.43
C ASN A 246 -7.55 -10.15 5.13
N GLU A 247 -7.09 -9.85 6.34
CA GLU A 247 -6.24 -10.74 7.14
C GLU A 247 -6.65 -10.76 8.61
N THR A 248 -6.47 -11.90 9.29
CA THR A 248 -6.42 -11.96 10.75
C THR A 248 -4.99 -11.71 11.19
N VAL A 249 -4.73 -10.75 12.07
CA VAL A 249 -3.41 -10.54 12.69
C VAL A 249 -3.46 -10.77 14.20
N SER A 250 -2.40 -11.39 14.75
CA SER A 250 -2.26 -11.56 16.19
C SER A 250 -1.32 -10.51 16.80
N ILE A 251 -1.86 -9.61 17.61
CA ILE A 251 -1.10 -8.57 18.32
C ILE A 251 -1.20 -8.84 19.82
N ARG A 252 -0.05 -9.07 20.48
CA ARG A 252 0.03 -9.34 21.93
C ARG A 252 -0.90 -10.48 22.40
N GLY A 253 -1.13 -11.49 21.54
CA GLY A 253 -1.99 -12.63 21.84
C GLY A 253 -3.48 -12.40 21.61
N GLN A 254 -3.88 -11.23 21.10
CA GLN A 254 -5.24 -10.95 20.65
C GLN A 254 -5.32 -11.05 19.13
N GLU A 255 -6.31 -11.78 18.64
CA GLU A 255 -6.63 -11.82 17.21
C GLU A 255 -7.47 -10.61 16.82
N LEU A 256 -7.08 -10.00 15.70
CA LEU A 256 -7.69 -8.81 15.14
C LEU A 256 -7.99 -9.09 13.68
N GLN A 257 -9.18 -8.73 13.23
CA GLN A 257 -9.49 -8.69 11.81
C GLN A 257 -8.98 -7.37 11.24
N GLN A 258 -8.30 -7.42 10.11
CA GLN A 258 -7.76 -6.25 9.45
C GLN A 258 -8.17 -6.27 7.98
N VAL A 259 -8.84 -5.20 7.57
CA VAL A 259 -9.16 -4.93 6.17
C VAL A 259 -8.35 -3.72 5.73
N VAL A 260 -7.68 -3.83 4.58
CA VAL A 260 -6.87 -2.77 3.99
C VAL A 260 -7.27 -2.60 2.53
N ASP A 261 -7.67 -1.38 2.18
CA ASP A 261 -7.91 -0.94 0.82
C ASP A 261 -6.84 0.07 0.44
N VAL A 262 -6.19 -0.12 -0.70
CA VAL A 262 -5.17 0.80 -1.19
C VAL A 262 -5.41 1.10 -2.66
N ARG A 263 -5.58 2.38 -2.98
CA ARG A 263 -5.57 2.89 -4.34
C ARG A 263 -4.30 3.67 -4.60
N ARG A 264 -3.66 3.41 -5.74
CA ARG A 264 -2.50 4.17 -6.24
C ARG A 264 -2.74 4.60 -7.67
N GLU A 265 -2.25 5.78 -7.96
CA GLU A 265 -2.28 6.43 -9.25
C GLU A 265 -0.84 6.74 -9.63
N PHE A 266 -0.39 6.20 -10.76
CA PHE A 266 0.95 6.45 -11.27
C PHE A 266 0.91 7.74 -12.08
N VAL A 267 1.48 8.81 -11.52
CA VAL A 267 1.29 10.17 -12.04
C VAL A 267 2.39 10.61 -12.99
N ALA A 268 3.59 10.03 -12.89
CA ALA A 268 4.71 10.34 -13.76
C ALA A 268 5.71 9.18 -13.81
N TYR A 269 6.24 8.92 -15.00
CA TYR A 269 7.28 7.95 -15.26
C TYR A 269 8.46 8.61 -16.00
N ASP A 270 9.67 8.17 -15.70
CA ASP A 270 10.92 8.49 -16.41
C ASP A 270 11.11 10.00 -16.64
N GLN A 271 10.82 10.81 -15.60
CA GLN A 271 10.95 12.26 -15.65
C GLN A 271 12.34 12.74 -15.18
N GLY A 272 13.26 11.82 -14.86
CA GLY A 272 14.57 12.15 -14.33
C GLY A 272 14.49 12.63 -12.88
N VAL A 273 13.61 12.02 -12.08
CA VAL A 273 13.45 12.38 -10.68
C VAL A 273 14.58 11.80 -9.84
N ASP A 274 15.33 12.66 -9.15
CA ASP A 274 16.32 12.25 -8.16
C ASP A 274 15.74 12.31 -6.74
N VAL A 275 15.96 11.25 -5.97
CA VAL A 275 15.57 11.17 -4.57
C VAL A 275 16.76 11.56 -3.70
N THR A 276 16.77 12.82 -3.26
CA THR A 276 17.78 13.39 -2.37
C THR A 276 17.22 13.74 -0.99
N LEU A 277 18.05 13.66 0.05
CA LEU A 277 17.69 14.18 1.36
C LEU A 277 17.63 15.71 1.35
N PRO A 278 16.65 16.31 2.05
CA PRO A 278 16.64 17.74 2.23
C PRO A 278 17.69 18.17 3.27
N PRO A 279 18.21 19.41 3.22
CA PRO A 279 19.29 19.87 4.10
C PRO A 279 18.99 19.73 5.61
N GLU A 280 17.73 19.89 6.00
CA GLU A 280 17.30 19.71 7.40
C GLU A 280 17.51 18.28 7.94
N ALA A 281 17.75 17.29 7.08
CA ALA A 281 18.05 15.92 7.47
C ALA A 281 19.53 15.71 7.88
N ASP A 282 20.43 16.67 7.65
CA ASP A 282 21.85 16.56 8.02
C ASP A 282 22.06 16.38 9.54
N GLY A 283 21.11 16.85 10.35
CA GLY A 283 21.06 16.67 11.80
C GLY A 283 20.23 15.49 12.28
N ALA A 284 19.91 14.51 11.43
CA ALA A 284 19.08 13.39 11.80
C ALA A 284 19.69 12.58 12.95
N VAL A 285 18.89 12.32 13.99
CA VAL A 285 19.34 11.61 15.19
C VAL A 285 19.36 10.10 14.91
N PRO A 286 20.50 9.40 15.07
CA PRO A 286 20.57 7.97 14.84
C PRO A 286 19.79 7.19 15.92
N ILE A 287 18.90 6.30 15.48
CA ILE A 287 18.09 5.43 16.34
C ILE A 287 18.33 3.96 15.98
N GLY A 288 18.62 3.13 16.99
CA GLY A 288 18.71 1.67 16.83
C GLY A 288 19.83 1.19 15.89
N GLY A 289 21.04 1.10 16.43
CA GLY A 289 22.30 0.62 15.86
C GLY A 289 23.39 1.03 16.85
N ASN A 290 24.46 0.24 17.04
CA ASN A 290 25.49 0.52 18.05
C ASN A 290 25.89 2.00 18.03
N GLN A 291 25.68 2.69 19.16
CA GLN A 291 26.20 4.02 19.37
C GLN A 291 27.73 3.95 19.38
N SER A 292 28.35 4.12 18.22
CA SER A 292 29.64 4.78 18.18
C SER A 292 29.34 6.26 18.16
N VAL A 293 29.21 6.84 19.36
CA VAL A 293 29.30 8.29 19.52
C VAL A 293 30.74 8.65 19.15
N ASP A 294 31.00 8.92 17.88
CA ASP A 294 32.21 9.67 17.53
C ASP A 294 31.90 11.13 17.84
N THR A 295 32.21 11.50 19.08
CA THR A 295 32.31 12.89 19.49
C THR A 295 33.47 13.47 18.68
N ALA A 296 33.20 13.88 17.44
CA ALA A 296 34.17 14.60 16.64
C ALA A 296 34.46 15.92 17.37
N ALA A 297 35.66 15.94 17.95
CA ALA A 297 36.15 16.97 18.82
C ALA A 297 35.99 18.35 18.20
N ARG A 298 35.31 19.21 18.96
CA ARG A 298 35.41 20.67 18.91
C ARG A 298 36.90 21.06 18.94
N ARG A 299 37.51 21.34 17.79
CA ARG A 299 38.73 22.15 17.72
C ARG A 299 38.32 23.58 17.46
N VAL A 300 38.18 24.32 18.55
CA VAL A 300 38.38 25.78 18.56
C VAL A 300 39.88 25.99 18.38
N THR A 301 40.29 26.58 17.27
CA THR A 301 41.61 27.22 17.17
C THR A 301 41.46 28.67 17.58
N ALA A 302 42.23 29.03 18.61
CA ALA A 302 42.58 30.42 18.94
C ALA A 302 43.61 30.94 17.91
#